data_AF-A0A8T4DI87-F1
#
_entry.id   AF-A0A8T4DI87-F1
#
_cell.length_a   1.000
_cell.length_b   1.000
_cell.length_c   1.000
_cell.angle_alpha   90.00
_cell.angle_beta   90.00
_cell.angle_gamma   90.00
#
_symmetry.space_group_name_H-M   'P 1'
#
loop_
_entity.id
_entity.type
_entity.pdbx_description
1 polymer ?
#
loop_
_entity_poly.entity_id
_entity_poly.type
_entity_poly.pdbx_seq_one_letter_code
_entity_poly.pdbx_strand_id
1 'polypeptide(L)' 'MVVTEKKKRLWWLGFLGFLGFQGFLAFKVHEPLLLFNFCLFAFFTWFWYLKEELKYLGLLGIIGLVIALLGLLGLIAV' A
#
# COMPACT_ATOMS: atom_id res chain seq x y z
N MET A 1 13.57 1.09 29.41
CA MET A 1 13.71 1.57 28.02
C MET A 1 12.82 0.72 27.10
N VAL A 2 11.54 1.08 26.91
CA VAL A 2 10.60 0.33 26.03
C VAL A 2 9.93 1.25 24.99
N VAL A 3 10.14 2.57 25.10
CA VAL A 3 9.55 3.58 24.22
C VAL A 3 10.11 3.52 22.80
N THR A 4 11.35 3.05 22.62
CA THR A 4 12.06 3.07 21.33
C THR A 4 11.49 2.05 20.32
N GLU A 5 11.12 0.85 20.77
CA GLU A 5 10.66 -0.24 19.90
C GLU A 5 9.29 0.02 19.28
N LYS A 6 8.33 0.54 20.07
CA LYS A 6 7.00 0.93 19.56
C LYS A 6 7.13 2.03 18.52
N LYS A 7 7.99 3.04 18.77
CA LYS A 7 8.18 4.18 17.88
C LYS A 7 8.82 3.75 16.55
N LYS A 8 9.80 2.84 16.57
CA LYS A 8 10.38 2.24 15.35
C LYS A 8 9.34 1.48 14.53
N ARG A 9 8.50 0.67 15.19
CA ARG A 9 7.45 -0.11 14.52
C ARG A 9 6.43 0.80 13.83
N LEU A 10 6.00 1.87 14.51
CA LEU A 10 5.12 2.91 13.95
C LEU A 10 5.76 3.67 12.79
N TRP A 11 7.05 3.97 12.86
CA TRP A 11 7.77 4.64 11.77
C TRP A 11 7.86 3.77 10.51
N TRP A 12 8.15 2.47 10.68
CA TRP A 12 8.17 1.52 9.56
C TRP A 12 6.80 1.38 8.90
N LEU A 13 5.74 1.36 9.71
CA LEU A 13 4.36 1.40 9.22
C LEU A 13 4.12 2.69 8.41
N GLY A 14 4.47 3.87 8.92
CA GLY A 14 4.36 5.11 8.15
C GLY A 14 5.11 5.07 6.82
N PHE A 15 6.32 4.49 6.80
CA PHE A 15 7.12 4.33 5.59
C PHE A 15 6.49 3.39 4.56
N LEU A 16 5.93 2.24 5.00
CA LEU A 16 5.16 1.33 4.15
C LEU A 16 3.97 2.04 3.50
N GLY A 17 3.32 2.94 4.23
CA GLY A 17 2.18 3.72 3.73
C GLY A 17 2.60 4.75 2.69
N PHE A 18 3.74 5.39 2.92
CA PHE A 18 4.33 6.30 1.94
C PHE A 18 4.70 5.57 0.64
N LEU A 19 5.31 4.39 0.73
CA LEU A 19 5.62 3.57 -0.45
C LEU A 19 4.34 3.12 -1.18
N GLY A 20 3.31 2.70 -0.43
CA GLY A 20 2.00 2.41 -1.00
C GLY A 20 1.42 3.60 -1.76
N PHE A 21 1.55 4.80 -1.19
CA PHE A 21 1.04 6.03 -1.80
C PHE A 21 1.76 6.40 -3.10
N GLN A 22 3.04 6.06 -3.25
CA GLN A 22 3.75 6.22 -4.52
C GLN A 22 3.10 5.40 -5.66
N GLY A 23 2.34 4.35 -5.34
CA GLY A 23 1.56 3.61 -6.33
C GLY A 23 0.54 4.48 -7.09
N PHE A 24 0.07 5.60 -6.51
CA PHE A 24 -0.81 6.54 -7.23
C PHE A 24 -0.13 7.22 -8.42
N LEU A 25 1.21 7.31 -8.43
CA LEU A 25 1.96 7.86 -9.56
C LEU A 25 1.84 6.98 -10.81
N ALA A 26 1.49 5.69 -10.66
CA ALA A 26 1.26 4.79 -11.78
C ALA A 26 0.21 5.34 -12.75
N PHE A 27 -0.88 5.91 -12.24
CA PHE A 27 -1.97 6.52 -13.03
C PHE A 27 -1.54 7.76 -13.81
N LYS A 28 -0.39 8.36 -13.45
CA LYS A 28 0.13 9.55 -14.12
C LYS A 28 1.20 9.21 -15.16
N VAL A 29 1.97 8.15 -14.91
CA VAL A 29 3.12 7.74 -15.73
C VAL A 29 2.72 6.64 -16.74
N HIS A 30 1.49 6.14 -16.66
CA HIS A 30 0.98 5.01 -17.44
C HIS A 30 1.82 3.73 -17.32
N GLU A 31 2.47 3.56 -16.16
CA GLU A 31 3.31 2.40 -15.89
C GLU A 31 2.63 1.46 -14.88
N PRO A 32 2.07 0.32 -15.33
CA PRO A 32 1.34 -0.60 -14.46
C PRO A 32 2.22 -1.27 -13.40
N LEU A 33 3.54 -1.28 -13.60
CA LEU A 33 4.51 -1.77 -12.62
C LEU A 33 4.48 -0.96 -11.32
N LEU A 34 4.21 0.35 -11.38
CA LEU A 34 4.11 1.20 -10.19
C LEU A 34 2.86 0.88 -9.35
N LEU A 35 1.80 0.32 -9.93
CA LEU A 35 0.62 -0.11 -9.16
C LEU A 35 0.95 -1.23 -8.18
N PHE A 36 2.01 -2.02 -8.40
CA PHE A 36 2.45 -3.01 -7.42
C PHE A 36 2.83 -2.40 -6.08
N ASN A 37 3.21 -1.11 -6.04
CA ASN A 37 3.44 -0.42 -4.77
C ASN A 37 2.18 -0.35 -3.92
N PHE A 38 0.97 -0.30 -4.50
CA PHE A 38 -0.26 -0.40 -3.72
C PHE A 38 -0.38 -1.72 -2.96
N CYS A 39 0.25 -2.81 -3.42
CA CYS A 39 0.26 -4.06 -2.68
C CYS A 39 0.91 -3.92 -1.29
N LEU A 40 1.82 -2.96 -1.11
CA LEU A 40 2.39 -2.62 0.20
C LEU A 40 1.33 -2.09 1.17
N PHE A 41 0.24 -1.50 0.68
CA PHE A 41 -0.87 -1.14 1.53
C PHE A 41 -1.61 -2.37 2.07
N ALA A 42 -1.66 -3.48 1.32
CA ALA A 42 -2.30 -4.71 1.77
C ALA A 42 -1.59 -5.32 2.99
N PHE A 43 -0.28 -5.08 3.15
CA PHE A 43 0.47 -5.47 4.34
C PHE A 43 -0.05 -4.81 5.63
N PHE A 44 -0.70 -3.65 5.57
CA PHE A 44 -1.32 -3.05 6.75
C PHE A 44 -2.51 -3.83 7.28
N THR A 45 -3.15 -4.65 6.46
CA THR A 45 -4.22 -5.56 6.91
C THR A 45 -3.70 -6.52 7.99
N TRP A 46 -2.44 -6.94 7.89
CA TRP A 46 -1.78 -7.76 8.92
C TRP A 46 -1.66 -7.03 10.26
N PHE A 47 -1.54 -5.71 10.22
CA PHE A 47 -1.44 -4.83 11.38
C PHE A 47 -2.79 -4.28 11.85
N TRP A 48 -3.92 -4.81 11.36
CA TRP A 48 -5.28 -4.48 11.81
C TRP A 48 -5.42 -4.44 13.35
N TYR A 49 -4.71 -5.34 14.04
CA TYR A 49 -4.72 -5.43 15.51
C TYR A 49 -4.17 -4.17 16.22
N LEU A 50 -3.35 -3.36 15.55
CA LEU A 50 -2.76 -2.14 16.15
C LEU A 50 -3.69 -0.93 16.07
N LYS A 51 -4.46 -0.80 14.99
CA LYS A 51 -5.45 0.26 14.77
C LYS A 51 -6.47 -0.18 13.75
N GLU A 52 -7.76 0.03 14.04
CA GLU A 52 -8.84 -0.28 13.10
C GLU A 52 -8.72 0.47 11.77
N GLU A 53 -8.16 1.69 11.80
CA GLU A 53 -7.90 2.53 10.62
C GLU A 53 -7.05 1.81 9.55
N LEU A 54 -6.17 0.89 9.98
CA LEU A 54 -5.28 0.13 9.09
C LEU A 54 -6.02 -0.87 8.20
N LYS A 55 -7.26 -1.25 8.54
CA LYS A 55 -8.11 -2.09 7.67
C LYS A 55 -8.43 -1.42 6.36
N TYR A 56 -8.72 -0.12 6.42
CA TYR A 56 -9.12 0.65 5.25
C TYR A 56 -7.94 0.85 4.31
N LEU A 57 -6.75 1.05 4.88
CA LEU A 57 -5.49 1.02 4.14
C LEU A 57 -5.25 -0.36 3.51
N GLY A 58 -5.47 -1.43 4.26
CA GLY A 58 -5.41 -2.80 3.75
C GLY A 58 -6.31 -3.04 2.53
N LEU A 59 -7.57 -2.63 2.63
CA LEU A 59 -8.55 -2.66 1.55
C LEU A 59 -8.09 -1.87 0.32
N LEU A 60 -7.50 -0.69 0.54
CA LEU A 60 -6.93 0.14 -0.53
C LEU A 60 -5.83 -0.61 -1.29
N GLY A 61 -5.00 -1.38 -0.58
CA GLY A 61 -3.96 -2.19 -1.21
C GLY A 61 -4.51 -3.36 -2.03
N ILE A 62 -5.59 -3.99 -1.58
CA ILE A 62 -6.28 -5.05 -2.34
C ILE A 62 -6.88 -4.46 -3.62
N ILE A 63 -7.55 -3.30 -3.53
CA ILE A 63 -8.10 -2.59 -4.70
C ILE A 63 -6.97 -2.24 -5.68
N GLY A 64 -5.86 -1.70 -5.18
CA GLY A 64 -4.71 -1.37 -6.00
C GLY A 64 -4.09 -2.59 -6.68
N LEU A 65 -4.08 -3.77 -6.03
CA LEU A 65 -3.60 -5.01 -6.63
C LEU A 65 -4.50 -5.51 -7.76
N VAL A 66 -5.83 -5.39 -7.61
CA VAL A 66 -6.78 -5.71 -8.68
C VAL A 66 -6.56 -4.79 -9.88
N ILE A 67 -6.39 -3.49 -9.64
CA ILE A 67 -6.11 -2.51 -10.70
C ILE A 67 -4.73 -2.78 -11.33
N ALA A 68 -3.72 -3.16 -10.55
CA ALA A 68 -2.39 -3.55 -11.04
C ALA A 68 -2.48 -4.73 -12.01
N LEU A 69 -3.23 -5.77 -11.66
CA LEU A 69 -3.43 -6.94 -12.50
C LEU A 69 -4.15 -6.58 -13.81
N LEU A 70 -5.19 -5.74 -13.74
CA LEU A 70 -5.90 -5.28 -14.93
C LEU A 70 -5.02 -4.40 -15.84
N GLY A 71 -4.20 -3.52 -15.26
CA GLY A 71 -3.22 -2.73 -15.99
C GLY A 71 -2.12 -3.58 -16.62
N LEU A 72 -1.63 -4.60 -15.91
CA LEU A 72 -0.62 -5.54 -16.42
C LEU A 72 -1.15 -6.39 -17.59
N LEU A 73 -2.44 -6.75 -17.55
CA LEU A 73 -3.12 -7.46 -18.63
C LEU A 73 -3.41 -6.55 -19.86
N GLY A 74 -3.11 -5.25 -19.77
CA GLY A 74 -3.39 -4.28 -20.85
C GLY A 74 -4.89 -4.01 -21.04
N LEU A 75 -5.74 -4.41 -20.09
CA LEU A 75 -7.19 -4.17 -20.13
C LEU A 75 -7.54 -2.70 -19.84
N ILE A 76 -6.63 -1.97 -19.19
CA ILE A 76 -6.79 -0.56 -18.86
C ILE A 76 -5.46 0.14 -19.12
N ALA A 77 -5.51 1.26 -19.85
CA ALA A 77 -4.44 2.25 -19.83
C ALA A 77 -4.55 3.00 -18.49
N VAL A 78 -3.99 2.40 -17.44
CA VAL A 78 -3.64 3.11 -16.21
C VAL A 78 -2.68 4.20 -16.57
#